data_AF-A0ABD1U6H8-F1
#
_entry.id   AF-A0ABD1U6H8-F1
#
_cell.length_a   1.000
_cell.length_b   1.000
_cell.length_c   1.000
_cell.angle_alpha   90.00
_cell.angle_beta   90.00
_cell.angle_gamma   90.00
#
_symmetry.space_group_name_H-M   'P 1'
#
loop_
_entity.id
_entity.type
_entity.pdbx_description
1 polymer ?
#
loop_
_entity_poly.entity_id
_entity_poly.type
_entity_poly.pdbx_seq_one_letter_code
_entity_poly.pdbx_strand_id
1 'polypeptide(L)'
;MARAEVQFFSREEEEVEIHGDILEAILLYMPLIDLVPTSSVSKSWCSIVASSLRHLKRSKPWLVIHKQANHSPYATTTHAYDPCSNQWIKISQLSIKFISALKSSQSNVLYMLSSSKISFSFDPLNSSWFNVDLPLVWRTNPIGARVGDSVVVAGGVCQFEEPLHHQLRNHQ
;
A
#
# COMPACT_ATOMS: atom_id res chain seq x y z
N MET A 1 -2.54 16.34 -74.92
CA MET A 1 -2.05 15.80 -73.64
C MET A 1 -2.52 16.73 -72.53
N ALA A 2 -3.61 16.36 -71.84
CA ALA A 2 -4.14 17.12 -70.70
C ALA A 2 -3.48 16.60 -69.42
N ARG A 3 -2.81 17.47 -68.66
CA ARG A 3 -2.29 17.17 -67.33
C ARG A 3 -3.46 17.29 -66.35
N ALA A 4 -3.81 16.18 -65.70
CA ALA A 4 -4.70 16.21 -64.55
C ALA A 4 -3.93 16.75 -63.34
N GLU A 5 -4.37 17.87 -62.80
CA GLU A 5 -3.90 18.37 -61.50
C GLU A 5 -4.57 17.52 -60.41
N VAL A 6 -3.74 16.76 -59.69
CA VAL A 6 -4.15 16.03 -58.51
C VAL A 6 -4.26 17.04 -57.37
N GLN A 7 -5.50 17.44 -57.06
CA GLN A 7 -5.81 18.33 -55.96
C GLN A 7 -5.65 17.55 -54.64
N PHE A 8 -4.53 17.79 -53.95
CA PHE A 8 -4.30 17.25 -52.61
C PHE A 8 -5.27 17.90 -51.63
N PHE A 9 -6.29 17.16 -51.23
CA PHE A 9 -7.18 17.53 -50.14
C PHE A 9 -6.43 17.26 -48.82
N SER A 10 -5.74 18.26 -48.28
CA SER A 10 -5.24 18.21 -46.91
C SER A 10 -6.45 18.24 -45.99
N ARG A 11 -6.82 17.07 -45.45
CA ARG A 11 -7.79 16.95 -44.37
C ARG A 11 -7.16 17.59 -43.14
N GLU A 12 -7.49 18.84 -42.88
CA GLU A 12 -7.23 19.47 -41.58
C GLU A 12 -8.02 18.64 -40.56
N GLU A 13 -7.32 17.78 -39.83
CA GLU A 13 -7.87 17.16 -38.63
C GLU A 13 -8.08 18.32 -37.65
N GLU A 14 -9.33 18.75 -37.53
CA GLU A 14 -9.78 19.68 -36.49
C GLU A 14 -9.38 19.05 -35.14
N GLU A 15 -8.24 19.48 -34.58
CA GLU A 15 -7.83 19.08 -33.24
C GLU A 15 -8.91 19.59 -32.28
N VAL A 16 -9.74 18.67 -31.81
CA VAL A 16 -10.77 18.98 -30.81
C VAL A 16 -10.05 19.29 -29.50
N GLU A 17 -9.87 20.58 -29.20
CA GLU A 17 -9.30 21.04 -27.94
C GLU A 17 -10.26 20.68 -26.80
N ILE A 18 -9.83 19.78 -25.92
CA ILE A 18 -10.61 19.41 -24.74
C ILE A 18 -10.58 20.59 -23.76
N HIS A 19 -11.73 21.20 -23.50
CA HIS A 19 -11.84 22.30 -22.55
C HIS A 19 -11.56 21.86 -21.09
N GLY A 20 -11.07 22.80 -20.29
CA GLY A 20 -10.55 22.54 -18.94
C GLY A 20 -11.60 22.04 -17.94
N ASP A 21 -12.86 22.43 -18.11
CA ASP A 21 -14.00 21.95 -17.32
C ASP A 21 -14.31 20.47 -17.57
N ILE A 22 -14.22 20.02 -18.83
CA ILE A 22 -14.36 18.61 -19.21
C ILE A 22 -13.21 17.80 -18.63
N LEU A 23 -11.97 18.30 -18.73
CA LEU A 23 -10.80 17.65 -18.12
C LEU A 23 -10.95 17.52 -16.60
N GLU A 24 -11.38 18.59 -15.93
CA GLU A 24 -11.66 18.58 -14.49
C GLU A 24 -12.72 17.54 -14.13
N ALA A 25 -13.80 17.45 -14.91
CA ALA A 25 -14.84 16.44 -14.72
C ALA A 25 -14.29 15.02 -14.86
N ILE A 26 -13.41 14.76 -15.84
CA ILE A 26 -12.76 13.45 -16.02
C ILE A 26 -11.87 13.12 -14.82
N LEU A 27 -11.06 14.09 -14.37
CA LEU A 27 -10.10 13.90 -13.28
C LEU A 27 -10.77 13.62 -11.93
N LEU A 28 -11.99 14.10 -11.70
CA LEU A 28 -12.76 13.78 -10.49
C LEU A 28 -13.10 12.30 -10.34
N TYR A 29 -13.15 11.54 -11.44
CA TYR A 29 -13.43 10.09 -11.43
C TYR A 29 -12.16 9.24 -11.50
N MET A 30 -10.99 9.85 -11.69
CA MET A 30 -9.74 9.12 -11.72
C MET A 30 -9.30 8.71 -10.32
N PRO A 31 -8.71 7.51 -10.16
CA PRO A 31 -8.04 7.14 -8.94
C PRO A 31 -7.01 8.19 -8.54
N LEU A 32 -7.00 8.57 -7.26
CA LEU A 32 -6.06 9.56 -6.72
C LEU A 32 -4.58 9.20 -6.96
N ILE A 33 -4.25 7.91 -7.06
CA ILE A 33 -2.89 7.47 -7.40
C ILE A 33 -2.46 7.88 -8.81
N ASP A 34 -3.42 8.01 -9.74
CA ASP A 34 -3.17 8.39 -11.14
C ASP A 34 -3.19 9.92 -11.32
N LEU A 35 -3.77 10.65 -10.37
CA LEU A 35 -3.78 12.12 -10.40
C LEU A 35 -2.40 12.72 -10.18
N VAL A 36 -1.56 12.08 -9.35
CA VAL A 36 -0.20 12.55 -9.06
C VAL A 36 0.69 12.59 -10.32
N PRO A 37 0.86 11.50 -11.09
CA PRO A 37 1.65 11.56 -12.32
C PRO A 37 1.02 12.48 -13.38
N THR A 38 -0.32 12.53 -13.45
CA THR A 38 -1.05 13.43 -14.36
C THR A 38 -0.70 14.91 -14.12
N SER A 39 -0.48 15.32 -12.87
CA SER A 39 -0.06 16.70 -12.54
C SER A 39 1.31 17.10 -13.09
N SER A 40 2.16 16.13 -13.47
CA SER A 40 3.51 16.38 -13.97
C SER A 40 3.60 16.65 -15.47
N VAL A 41 2.50 16.46 -16.21
CA VAL A 41 2.49 16.59 -17.68
C VAL A 41 2.72 18.04 -18.13
N SER A 42 2.04 19.00 -17.52
CA SER A 42 2.23 20.42 -17.79
C SER A 42 1.72 21.30 -16.65
N LYS A 43 2.01 22.62 -16.70
CA LYS A 43 1.46 23.59 -15.74
C LYS A 43 -0.07 23.66 -15.78
N SER A 44 -0.67 23.48 -16.95
CA SER A 44 -2.13 23.45 -17.11
C SER A 44 -2.72 22.23 -16.40
N TRP A 45 -2.19 21.04 -16.68
CA TRP A 45 -2.60 19.80 -16.00
C TRP A 45 -2.43 19.87 -14.48
N CYS A 46 -1.30 20.41 -14.00
CA CYS A 46 -1.07 20.63 -12.58
C CYS A 46 -2.15 21.52 -11.95
N SER A 47 -2.50 22.63 -12.63
CA SER A 47 -3.55 23.55 -12.17
C SER A 47 -4.93 22.89 -12.12
N ILE A 48 -5.29 22.09 -13.14
CA ILE A 48 -6.57 21.39 -13.20
C ILE A 48 -6.63 20.29 -12.13
N VAL A 49 -5.57 19.49 -11.96
CA VAL A 49 -5.52 18.48 -10.88
C VAL A 49 -5.69 19.16 -9.51
N ALA A 50 -5.01 20.28 -9.28
CA ALA A 50 -5.15 21.04 -8.04
C ALA A 50 -6.57 21.60 -7.83
N SER A 51 -7.27 22.03 -8.89
CA SER A 51 -8.67 22.45 -8.77
C SER A 51 -9.58 21.26 -8.48
N SER A 52 -9.44 20.13 -9.20
CA SER A 52 -10.23 18.92 -8.97
C SER A 52 -10.09 18.40 -7.54
N LEU A 53 -8.87 18.44 -6.98
CA LEU A 53 -8.60 18.05 -5.58
C LEU A 53 -9.33 18.93 -4.55
N ARG A 54 -9.57 20.22 -4.85
CA ARG A 54 -10.37 21.10 -3.99
C ARG A 54 -11.86 20.77 -4.04
N HIS A 55 -12.33 20.22 -5.16
CA HIS A 55 -13.73 19.83 -5.36
C HIS A 55 -14.06 18.44 -4.78
N LEU A 56 -13.05 17.60 -4.52
CA LEU A 56 -13.17 16.34 -3.80
C LEU A 56 -13.57 16.59 -2.34
N LYS A 57 -14.89 16.69 -2.09
CA LYS A 57 -15.45 16.88 -0.76
C LYS A 57 -15.04 15.73 0.17
N ARG A 58 -14.33 16.08 1.25
CA ARG A 58 -14.06 15.27 2.45
C ARG A 58 -13.84 13.79 2.09
N SER A 59 -12.68 13.50 1.50
CA SER A 59 -12.31 12.15 1.11
C SER A 59 -12.60 11.18 2.26
N LYS A 60 -13.48 10.21 1.99
CA LYS A 60 -13.66 9.10 2.93
C LYS A 60 -12.29 8.44 3.11
N PRO A 61 -11.98 7.91 4.30
CA PRO A 61 -10.72 7.22 4.50
C PRO A 61 -10.62 6.05 3.52
N TRP A 62 -9.43 5.82 2.97
CA TRP A 62 -9.18 4.66 2.15
C TRP A 62 -9.23 3.40 2.99
N LEU A 63 -9.74 2.32 2.41
CA LEU A 63 -9.68 0.99 3.02
C LEU A 63 -8.51 0.24 2.40
N VAL A 64 -7.52 -0.11 3.22
CA VAL A 64 -6.35 -0.88 2.79
C VAL A 64 -6.47 -2.31 3.32
N ILE A 65 -6.33 -3.29 2.43
CA ILE A 65 -6.36 -4.72 2.74
C ILE A 65 -5.02 -5.33 2.37
N HIS A 66 -4.37 -5.94 3.36
CA HIS A 66 -3.18 -6.76 3.15
C HIS A 66 -3.57 -8.23 3.13
N LYS A 67 -3.15 -8.94 2.08
CA LYS A 67 -3.33 -10.39 1.94
C LYS A 67 -1.97 -11.05 1.94
N GLN A 68 -1.81 -12.08 2.75
CA GLN A 68 -0.60 -12.89 2.80
C GLN A 68 -0.94 -14.33 2.42
N ALA A 69 -0.14 -14.92 1.54
CA ALA A 69 -0.28 -16.34 1.21
C ALA A 69 0.10 -17.22 2.41
N ASN A 70 -0.61 -18.33 2.60
CA ASN A 70 -0.35 -19.26 3.69
C ASN A 70 0.84 -20.20 3.43
N HIS A 71 1.41 -20.17 2.22
CA HIS A 71 2.53 -21.02 1.81
C HIS A 71 3.73 -20.16 1.43
N SER A 72 4.93 -20.72 1.62
CA SER A 72 6.18 -20.13 1.14
C SER A 72 6.07 -19.77 -0.35
N PRO A 73 6.47 -18.56 -0.78
CA PRO A 73 7.29 -17.57 -0.08
C PRO A 73 6.50 -16.53 0.74
N TYR A 74 5.27 -16.83 1.18
CA TYR A 74 4.40 -15.92 1.93
C TYR A 74 4.16 -14.59 1.22
N ALA A 75 3.94 -14.67 -0.10
CA ALA A 75 3.72 -13.51 -0.95
C ALA A 75 2.63 -12.63 -0.35
N THR A 76 2.96 -11.34 -0.20
CA THR A 76 2.03 -10.34 0.33
C THR A 76 1.54 -9.48 -0.83
N THR A 77 0.24 -9.21 -0.86
CA THR A 77 -0.37 -8.26 -1.80
C THR A 77 -1.20 -7.25 -1.02
N THR A 78 -1.15 -6.00 -1.46
CA THR A 78 -1.92 -4.93 -0.83
C THR A 78 -2.86 -4.33 -1.84
N HIS A 79 -4.10 -4.15 -1.40
CA HIS A 79 -5.16 -3.57 -2.18
C HIS A 79 -5.70 -2.37 -1.41
N ALA A 80 -5.85 -1.24 -2.07
CA ALA A 80 -6.47 -0.06 -1.51
C ALA A 80 -7.75 0.26 -2.27
N TYR A 81 -8.82 0.47 -1.54
CA TYR A 81 -10.07 0.96 -2.08
C TYR A 81 -10.09 2.48 -2.01
N ASP A 82 -10.18 3.11 -3.18
CA ASP A 82 -10.32 4.55 -3.31
C ASP A 82 -11.82 4.90 -3.35
N PRO A 83 -12.36 5.54 -2.30
CA PRO A 83 -13.77 5.91 -2.25
C PRO A 83 -14.14 7.05 -3.20
N CYS A 84 -13.17 7.79 -3.74
CA CYS A 84 -13.43 8.87 -4.68
C CYS A 84 -13.73 8.31 -6.08
N SER A 85 -12.94 7.34 -6.53
CA SER A 85 -13.11 6.67 -7.82
C SER A 85 -13.96 5.39 -7.76
N ASN A 86 -14.33 4.92 -6.55
CA ASN A 86 -15.07 3.66 -6.32
C ASN A 86 -14.35 2.42 -6.90
N GLN A 87 -13.01 2.42 -6.82
CA GLN A 87 -12.17 1.40 -7.44
C GLN A 87 -11.19 0.76 -6.45
N TRP A 88 -10.87 -0.50 -6.71
CA TRP A 88 -9.79 -1.22 -6.01
C TRP A 88 -8.50 -1.10 -6.80
N ILE A 89 -7.45 -0.61 -6.12
CA ILE A 89 -6.13 -0.40 -6.67
C ILE A 89 -5.20 -1.44 -6.06
N LYS A 90 -4.45 -2.16 -6.90
CA LYS A 90 -3.38 -3.05 -6.44
C LYS A 90 -2.11 -2.23 -6.23
N ILE A 91 -1.61 -2.21 -5.00
CA ILE A 91 -0.37 -1.52 -4.67
C ILE A 91 0.79 -2.48 -4.88
N SER A 92 1.65 -2.15 -5.85
CA SER A 92 2.89 -2.87 -6.12
C SER A 92 3.85 -2.67 -4.94
N GLN A 93 4.13 -3.74 -4.21
CA GLN A 93 5.01 -3.72 -3.05
C GLN A 93 6.26 -4.56 -3.29
N LEU A 94 7.35 -4.16 -2.66
CA LEU A 94 8.54 -4.99 -2.52
C LEU A 94 8.21 -6.23 -1.69
N SER A 95 8.77 -7.37 -2.07
CA SER A 95 8.53 -8.63 -1.34
C SER A 95 9.07 -8.52 0.08
N ILE A 96 8.17 -8.60 1.06
CA ILE A 96 8.56 -8.74 2.46
C ILE A 96 9.20 -10.12 2.61
N LYS A 97 10.50 -10.15 2.92
CA LYS A 97 11.26 -11.41 3.10
C LYS A 97 11.03 -12.07 4.47
N PHE A 98 10.04 -11.61 5.24
CA PHE A 98 9.87 -11.99 6.64
C PHE A 98 8.78 -13.04 6.83
N ILE A 99 9.13 -14.10 7.57
CA ILE A 99 8.34 -15.33 7.71
C ILE A 99 7.49 -15.25 8.99
N SER A 100 6.48 -14.39 8.99
CA SER A 100 5.44 -14.43 10.03
C SER A 100 4.14 -13.82 9.52
N ALA A 101 3.04 -14.08 10.25
CA ALA A 101 1.74 -13.52 9.93
C ALA A 101 1.78 -11.99 10.00
N LEU A 102 1.39 -11.33 8.92
CA LEU A 102 1.18 -9.89 8.86
C LEU A 102 -0.06 -9.52 9.67
N LYS A 103 0.11 -8.62 10.64
CA LYS A 103 -0.95 -8.12 11.51
C LYS A 103 -1.08 -6.61 11.41
N SER A 104 -2.29 -6.12 11.67
CA SER A 104 -2.59 -4.69 11.74
C SER A 104 -3.14 -4.36 13.13
N SER A 105 -2.83 -3.16 13.61
CA SER A 105 -3.32 -2.62 14.87
C SER A 105 -4.12 -1.33 14.68
N GLN A 106 -4.74 -0.88 15.76
CA GLN A 106 -5.36 0.42 15.85
C GLN A 106 -4.27 1.48 15.60
N SER A 107 -4.50 2.41 14.68
CA SER A 107 -3.54 3.45 14.21
C SER A 107 -2.68 3.13 12.97
N ASN A 108 -3.17 2.33 12.01
CA ASN A 108 -2.48 2.03 10.74
C ASN A 108 -1.10 1.38 10.90
N VAL A 109 -0.84 0.78 12.06
CA VAL A 109 0.43 0.11 12.34
C VAL A 109 0.35 -1.31 11.81
N LEU A 110 1.27 -1.65 10.91
CA LEU A 110 1.50 -3.02 10.49
C LEU A 110 2.63 -3.61 11.31
N TYR A 111 2.50 -4.88 11.67
CA TYR A 111 3.57 -5.57 12.39
C TYR A 111 3.58 -7.06 12.08
N MET A 112 4.76 -7.63 12.26
CA MET A 112 5.11 -9.02 12.02
C MET A 112 5.99 -9.46 13.18
N LEU A 113 5.74 -10.67 13.70
CA LEU A 113 6.41 -11.18 14.90
C LEU A 113 6.83 -12.62 14.65
N SER A 114 8.13 -12.87 14.75
CA SER A 114 8.70 -14.23 14.81
C SER A 114 9.28 -14.50 16.21
N SER A 115 9.80 -15.71 16.42
CA SER A 115 10.55 -16.06 17.63
C SER A 115 11.90 -15.35 17.75
N SER A 116 12.34 -14.60 16.73
CA SER A 116 13.66 -13.94 16.73
C SER A 116 13.61 -12.43 16.47
N LYS A 117 12.56 -11.92 15.82
CA LYS A 117 12.48 -10.52 15.41
C LYS A 117 11.07 -9.97 15.47
N ILE A 118 11.01 -8.66 15.71
CA ILE A 118 9.84 -7.83 15.52
C ILE A 118 10.09 -6.94 14.32
N SER A 119 9.15 -6.95 13.37
CA SER A 119 9.12 -5.99 12.28
C SER A 119 7.85 -5.16 12.38
N PHE A 120 7.93 -3.84 12.22
CA PHE A 120 6.77 -2.97 12.20
C PHE A 120 6.89 -1.85 11.18
N SER A 121 5.75 -1.33 10.75
CA SER A 121 5.61 -0.19 9.85
C SER A 121 4.52 0.74 10.36
N PHE A 122 4.78 2.05 10.27
CA PHE A 122 3.77 3.09 10.48
C PHE A 122 3.19 3.59 9.16
N ASP A 123 3.69 3.11 8.03
CA ASP A 123 3.18 3.42 6.72
C ASP A 123 2.09 2.40 6.34
N PRO A 124 0.82 2.81 6.17
CA PRO A 124 -0.25 1.91 5.75
C PRO A 124 0.01 1.31 4.36
N LEU A 125 0.84 1.94 3.53
CA LEU A 125 1.22 1.43 2.22
C LEU A 125 2.34 0.40 2.26
N ASN A 126 2.83 0.07 3.46
CA ASN A 126 3.76 -1.01 3.71
C ASN A 126 5.15 -0.79 3.06
N SER A 127 5.54 0.46 2.82
CA SER A 127 6.74 0.81 2.04
C SER A 127 8.00 0.83 2.89
N SER A 128 7.88 1.22 4.17
CA SER A 128 9.01 1.34 5.11
C SER A 128 8.83 0.42 6.31
N TRP A 129 9.83 -0.43 6.59
CA TRP A 129 9.81 -1.36 7.71
C TRP A 129 10.98 -1.11 8.66
N PHE A 130 10.69 -1.19 9.96
CA PHE A 130 11.67 -1.20 11.03
C PHE A 130 11.79 -2.62 11.58
N ASN A 131 13.02 -3.08 11.80
CA ASN A 131 13.30 -4.40 12.34
C ASN A 131 14.05 -4.24 13.67
N VAL A 132 13.57 -4.93 14.70
CA VAL A 132 14.14 -4.92 16.04
C VAL A 132 14.25 -6.36 16.52
N ASP A 133 15.28 -6.66 17.29
CA ASP A 133 15.41 -7.96 17.94
C ASP A 133 14.26 -8.20 18.92
N LEU A 134 13.87 -9.45 19.09
CA LEU A 134 12.74 -9.78 19.96
C LEU A 134 13.07 -9.45 21.44
N PRO A 135 12.09 -8.97 22.23
CA PRO A 135 12.22 -8.98 23.68
C PRO A 135 12.52 -10.39 24.21
N LEU A 136 13.11 -10.46 25.40
CA LEU A 136 13.60 -11.68 26.10
C LEU A 136 12.63 -12.88 26.11
N VAL A 137 11.34 -12.63 25.93
CA VAL A 137 10.29 -13.65 25.95
C VAL A 137 9.48 -13.56 24.67
N TRP A 138 9.47 -14.65 23.91
CA TRP A 138 8.65 -14.77 22.72
C TRP A 138 7.20 -15.12 23.06
N ARG A 139 6.27 -14.60 22.25
CA ARG A 139 4.84 -14.75 22.49
C ARG A 139 4.09 -15.11 21.22
N THR A 140 3.16 -16.05 21.33
CA THR A 140 2.18 -16.34 20.28
C THR A 140 0.98 -15.42 20.42
N ASN A 141 0.47 -14.93 19.30
CA ASN A 141 -0.72 -14.07 19.24
C ASN A 141 -0.74 -12.84 20.15
N PRO A 142 0.36 -12.08 20.31
CA PRO A 142 0.29 -10.81 21.02
C PRO A 142 -0.35 -9.72 20.13
N ILE A 143 -0.81 -8.66 20.78
CA ILE A 143 -1.29 -7.44 20.14
C ILE A 143 -0.16 -6.41 20.21
N GLY A 144 0.23 -5.88 19.04
CA GLY A 144 1.18 -4.78 18.93
C GLY A 144 0.44 -3.46 18.77
N ALA A 145 0.92 -2.37 19.35
CA ALA A 145 0.35 -1.03 19.15
C ALA A 145 1.44 0.05 19.28
N ARG A 146 1.20 1.20 18.65
CA ARG A 146 2.01 2.41 18.89
C ARG A 146 1.40 3.19 20.05
N VAL A 147 2.22 3.54 21.03
CA VAL A 147 1.85 4.37 22.18
C VAL A 147 2.87 5.50 22.30
N GLY A 148 2.48 6.71 21.88
CA GLY A 148 3.41 7.84 21.75
C GLY A 148 4.55 7.50 20.78
N ASP A 149 5.78 7.57 21.28
CA ASP A 149 7.01 7.25 20.53
C ASP A 149 7.48 5.81 20.72
N SER A 150 6.71 4.98 21.43
CA SER A 150 7.04 3.59 21.70
C SER A 150 6.14 2.61 20.93
N VAL A 151 6.70 1.45 20.60
CA VAL A 151 5.92 0.29 20.13
C VAL A 151 5.79 -0.68 21.29
N VAL A 152 4.56 -0.99 21.66
CA VAL A 152 4.24 -1.90 22.77
C VAL A 152 3.66 -3.19 22.20
N VAL A 153 4.20 -4.32 22.63
CA VAL A 153 3.67 -5.65 22.34
C VAL A 153 3.18 -6.27 23.64
N ALA A 154 1.89 -6.55 23.73
CA ALA A 154 1.25 -7.01 24.96
C ALA A 154 0.34 -8.22 24.73
N GLY A 155 0.08 -8.95 25.81
CA GLY A 155 -0.76 -10.16 25.79
C GLY A 155 -0.07 -11.34 25.12
N GLY A 156 -0.86 -12.22 24.52
CA GLY A 156 -0.38 -13.46 23.89
C GLY A 156 0.02 -14.55 24.89
N VAL A 157 0.26 -15.75 24.36
CA VAL A 157 0.70 -16.90 25.16
C VAL A 157 2.21 -17.05 25.02
N CYS A 158 2.90 -17.04 26.14
CA CYS A 158 4.29 -17.43 26.21
C CYS A 158 4.35 -18.96 26.06
N GLN A 159 4.86 -19.45 24.95
CA GLN A 159 5.27 -20.84 24.85
C GLN A 159 6.74 -20.89 25.29
N PHE A 160 6.99 -21.09 26.58
CA PHE A 160 8.30 -21.62 26.93
C PHE A 160 8.32 -23.04 26.38
N GLU A 161 9.09 -23.31 25.32
CA GLU A 161 9.61 -24.67 25.17
C GLU A 161 10.48 -24.87 26.41
N GLU A 162 10.02 -25.70 27.36
CA GLU A 162 10.92 -26.18 28.39
C GLU A 162 12.11 -26.81 27.65
N PRO A 163 13.35 -26.34 27.88
CA PRO A 163 14.50 -27.05 27.36
C PRO A 163 14.40 -28.45 27.94
N LEU A 164 14.23 -29.46 27.08
CA LEU A 164 14.17 -30.87 27.47
C LEU A 164 15.25 -31.07 28.53
N HIS A 165 14.84 -31.21 29.80
CA HIS A 165 15.76 -31.56 30.85
C HIS A 165 16.33 -32.90 30.42
N HIS A 166 17.55 -32.88 29.90
CA HIS A 166 18.37 -34.06 29.73
C HIS A 166 18.50 -34.67 31.12
N GLN A 167 17.57 -35.57 31.48
CA GLN A 167 17.76 -36.51 32.56
C GLN A 167 18.82 -37.49 32.08
N LEU A 168 20.08 -37.05 32.14
CA LEU A 168 21.18 -37.95 32.43
C LEU A 168 20.95 -38.47 33.84
N ARG A 169 20.09 -39.49 33.97
CA ARG A 169 20.19 -40.45 35.07
C ARG A 169 20.90 -41.68 34.55
N ASN A 170 22.22 -41.63 34.71
CA ASN A 170 22.97 -42.83 35.02
C ASN A 170 22.38 -43.42 36.31
N HIS A 171 22.02 -44.70 36.31
CA HIS A 171 22.41 -45.65 37.36
C HIS A 171 22.07 -47.10 37.01
N GLN A 172 23.15 -47.88 36.98
CA GLN A 172 23.32 -49.33 37.17
C GLN A 172 22.95 -50.28 36.03
#